data_AF-A0A937MDW7-F1
#
_entry.id   AF-A0A937MDW7-F1
#
_cell.length_a   1.000
_cell.length_b   1.000
_cell.length_c   1.000
_cell.angle_alpha   90.00
_cell.angle_beta   90.00
_cell.angle_gamma   90.00
#
_symmetry.space_group_name_H-M   'P 1'
#
loop_
_entity.id
_entity.type
_entity.pdbx_description
1 polymer ?
#
loop_
_entity_poly.entity_id
_entity_poly.type
_entity_poly.pdbx_seq_one_letter_code
_entity_poly.pdbx_strand_id
1 'polypeptide(L)'
;MENRTLIKTGIVGSVISMICCFTPLLVVLLGGIGLSAWLGWLDYLLLPALVGFFSVNGIGIVATEIQLNSTITCPQCGHSETEIMPTDACQFFYDCKGCGVVLKALPGDCCVFCSYADVPCPPIQEGICCS
;
A
#
# COMPACT_ATOMS: atom_id res chain seq x y z
N MET A 1 53.38 60.86 24.70
CA MET A 1 52.80 60.26 23.48
C MET A 1 52.34 58.85 23.83
N GLU A 2 51.22 58.68 24.54
CA GLU A 2 50.92 57.39 25.21
C GLU A 2 49.42 57.04 25.29
N ASN A 3 48.63 57.49 24.30
CA ASN A 3 47.19 57.20 24.25
C ASN A 3 46.78 56.39 22.99
N ARG A 4 47.50 56.53 21.86
CA ARG A 4 47.21 55.77 20.63
C ARG A 4 47.56 54.28 20.72
N THR A 5 48.51 53.91 21.56
CA THR A 5 48.91 52.51 21.78
C THR A 5 47.85 51.76 22.58
N LEU A 6 47.23 52.41 23.57
CA LEU A 6 46.19 51.84 24.43
C LEU A 6 44.85 51.65 23.70
N ILE A 7 44.48 52.59 22.81
CA ILE A 7 43.29 52.41 21.95
C ILE A 7 43.52 51.30 20.91
N LYS A 8 44.72 51.19 20.34
CA LYS A 8 45.03 50.13 19.37
C LYS A 8 44.94 48.74 20.00
N THR A 9 45.44 48.55 21.22
CA THR A 9 45.33 47.26 21.92
C THR A 9 43.89 46.95 22.35
N GLY A 10 43.09 47.96 22.71
CA GLY A 10 41.67 47.80 23.01
C GLY A 10 40.81 47.40 21.80
N ILE A 11 41.07 47.98 20.62
CA ILE A 11 40.38 47.62 19.37
C ILE A 11 40.73 46.18 18.99
N VAL A 12 42.00 45.79 19.06
CA VAL A 12 42.44 44.43 18.76
C VAL A 12 41.77 43.41 19.68
N GLY A 13 41.68 43.69 21.00
CA GLY A 13 40.98 42.82 21.95
C GLY A 13 39.48 42.70 21.67
N SER A 14 38.83 43.79 21.25
CA SER A 14 37.39 43.79 20.91
C SER A 14 37.10 42.96 19.66
N VAL A 15 37.96 43.06 18.64
CA VAL A 15 37.84 42.26 17.42
C VAL A 15 38.07 40.77 17.70
N ILE A 16 39.05 40.43 18.52
CA ILE A 16 39.32 39.03 18.92
C ILE A 16 38.12 38.45 19.67
N SER A 17 37.55 39.21 20.62
CA SER A 17 36.35 38.79 21.36
C SER A 17 35.16 38.51 20.43
N MET A 18 34.90 39.41 19.47
CA MET A 18 33.83 39.19 18.48
C MET A 18 34.07 37.93 17.64
N ILE A 19 35.31 37.72 17.18
CA ILE A 19 35.65 36.53 16.38
C ILE A 19 35.45 35.25 17.19
N CYS A 20 35.90 35.20 18.45
CA CYS A 20 35.76 34.04 19.32
C CYS A 20 34.29 33.72 19.71
N CYS A 21 33.41 34.72 19.72
CA CYS A 21 31.98 34.51 19.96
C CYS A 21 31.24 34.01 18.72
N PHE A 22 31.71 34.32 17.51
CA PHE A 22 31.07 33.92 16.25
C PHE A 22 31.58 32.58 15.69
N THR A 23 32.78 32.15 16.06
CA THR A 23 33.33 30.84 15.66
C THR A 23 32.45 29.63 16.04
N PRO A 24 31.85 29.51 17.24
CA PRO A 24 31.02 28.35 17.56
C PRO A 24 29.75 28.28 16.69
N LEU A 25 29.14 29.43 16.37
CA LEU A 25 27.96 29.49 15.52
C LEU A 25 28.27 29.04 14.08
N LEU A 26 29.42 29.46 13.55
CA LEU A 26 29.84 29.12 12.19
C LEU A 26 30.12 27.61 12.05
N VAL A 27 30.74 27.00 13.07
CA VAL A 27 31.02 25.55 13.09
C VAL A 27 29.74 24.72 13.10
N VAL A 28 28.73 25.13 13.88
CA VAL A 28 27.42 24.44 13.90
C VAL A 28 26.69 24.55 12.57
N LEU A 29 26.72 25.74 11.93
CA LEU A 29 26.10 25.94 10.61
C LEU A 29 26.79 25.11 9.51
N LEU A 30 28.12 25.13 9.46
CA LEU A 30 28.88 24.31 8.50
C LEU A 30 28.65 22.81 8.73
N GLY A 31 28.56 22.39 9.99
CA GLY A 31 28.21 21.01 10.35
C GLY A 31 26.81 20.62 9.88
N GLY A 32 25.80 21.46 10.14
CA GLY A 32 24.42 21.19 9.73
C GLY A 32 24.23 21.13 8.21
N ILE A 33 24.89 22.03 7.47
CA ILE A 33 24.85 22.05 6.00
C ILE A 33 25.61 20.84 5.43
N GLY A 34 26.75 20.47 6.02
CA GLY A 34 27.53 19.31 5.59
C GLY A 34 26.84 17.98 5.86
N LEU A 35 26.23 17.82 7.03
CA LEU A 35 25.53 16.58 7.41
C LEU A 35 24.26 16.37 6.59
N SER A 36 23.54 17.43 6.25
CA SER A 36 22.34 17.34 5.40
C SER A 36 22.68 16.94 3.96
N ALA A 37 23.81 17.40 3.41
CA ALA A 37 24.30 16.93 2.11
C ALA A 37 24.67 15.43 2.12
N TRP A 38 25.21 14.94 3.24
CA TRP A 38 25.54 13.52 3.41
C TRP A 38 24.30 12.64 3.58
N LEU A 39 23.32 13.10 4.36
CA LEU A 39 22.03 12.41 4.51
C LEU A 39 21.26 12.36 3.18
N GLY A 40 21.25 13.46 2.42
CA GLY A 40 20.61 13.49 1.11
C GLY A 40 21.21 12.45 0.14
N TRP A 41 22.53 12.24 0.15
CA TRP A 41 23.16 11.19 -0.66
C TRP A 41 22.72 9.79 -0.24
N LEU A 42 22.57 9.56 1.07
CA LEU A 42 22.09 8.29 1.60
C LEU A 42 20.62 8.05 1.23
N ASP A 43 19.77 9.07 1.27
CA ASP A 43 18.37 8.99 0.87
C ASP A 43 18.22 8.60 -0.62
N TYR A 44 19.08 9.11 -1.50
CA TYR A 44 19.11 8.72 -2.92
C TYR A 44 19.48 7.25 -3.17
N LEU A 45 20.16 6.59 -2.23
CA LEU A 45 20.56 5.19 -2.36
C LEU A 45 19.58 4.26 -1.62
N LEU A 46 19.09 4.71 -0.47
CA LEU A 46 18.24 3.95 0.44
C LEU A 46 16.80 3.84 -0.08
N LEU A 47 16.25 4.93 -0.64
CA LEU A 47 14.88 4.97 -1.16
C LEU A 47 14.66 4.03 -2.37
N PRO A 48 15.51 4.01 -3.42
CA PRO A 48 15.37 3.03 -4.51
C PRO A 48 15.63 1.59 -4.06
N ALA A 49 16.53 1.35 -3.11
CA ALA A 49 16.73 0.02 -2.53
C ALA A 49 15.48 -0.50 -1.79
N LEU A 50 14.80 0.38 -1.03
CA LEU A 50 13.55 0.07 -0.35
C LEU A 50 12.39 -0.20 -1.31
N VAL A 51 12.23 0.62 -2.35
CA VAL A 51 11.21 0.41 -3.40
C VAL A 51 11.45 -0.92 -4.12
N GLY A 52 12.71 -1.24 -4.44
CA GLY A 52 13.09 -2.53 -5.01
C GLY A 52 12.71 -3.70 -4.09
N PHE A 53 13.01 -3.60 -2.80
CA PHE A 53 12.67 -4.66 -1.85
C PHE A 53 11.16 -4.85 -1.69
N PHE A 54 10.39 -3.77 -1.53
CA PHE A 54 8.93 -3.87 -1.39
C PHE A 54 8.23 -4.30 -2.67
N SER A 55 8.71 -3.91 -3.84
CA SER A 55 8.15 -4.38 -5.12
C SER A 55 8.42 -5.87 -5.33
N VAL A 56 9.64 -6.35 -5.07
CA VAL A 56 9.99 -7.78 -5.20
C VAL A 56 9.21 -8.65 -4.22
N ASN A 57 9.05 -8.20 -2.97
CA ASN A 57 8.22 -8.91 -1.99
C ASN A 57 6.71 -8.76 -2.28
N GLY A 58 6.29 -7.63 -2.86
CA GLY A 58 4.89 -7.33 -3.21
C GLY A 58 4.36 -8.14 -4.39
N ILE A 59 5.22 -8.50 -5.36
CA ILE A 59 4.82 -9.36 -6.49
C ILE A 59 4.47 -10.78 -6.01
N GLY A 60 5.01 -11.23 -4.87
CA GLY A 60 4.74 -12.55 -4.30
C GLY A 60 3.40 -12.69 -3.56
N ILE A 61 2.70 -11.59 -3.25
CA ILE A 61 1.45 -11.60 -2.45
C ILE A 61 0.19 -11.35 -3.26
N VAL A 62 0.27 -11.20 -4.59
CA VAL A 62 -0.93 -11.25 -5.45
C VAL A 62 -1.36 -12.71 -5.63
N ALA A 63 -1.64 -13.38 -4.52
CA ALA A 63 -2.43 -14.59 -4.52
C ALA A 63 -3.87 -14.14 -4.80
N THR A 64 -4.42 -14.60 -5.92
CA THR A 64 -5.83 -14.41 -6.28
C THR A 64 -6.70 -14.94 -5.15
N GLU A 65 -7.34 -14.04 -4.40
CA GLU A 65 -8.29 -14.42 -3.36
C GLU A 65 -9.56 -14.98 -4.00
N ILE A 66 -9.97 -16.18 -3.58
CA ILE A 66 -11.21 -16.81 -4.07
C ILE A 66 -12.38 -16.01 -3.53
N GLN A 67 -13.18 -15.46 -4.43
CA GLN A 67 -14.35 -14.69 -4.07
C GLN A 67 -15.53 -15.63 -3.83
N LEU A 68 -15.87 -15.81 -2.55
CA LEU A 68 -17.01 -16.63 -2.12
C LEU A 68 -18.34 -15.88 -2.20
N ASN A 69 -18.32 -14.54 -2.20
CA ASN A 69 -19.53 -13.75 -2.32
C ASN A 69 -19.93 -13.59 -3.78
N SER A 70 -21.12 -14.08 -4.11
CA SER A 70 -21.66 -14.02 -5.46
C SER A 70 -23.11 -13.62 -5.43
N THR A 71 -23.51 -12.75 -6.36
CA THR A 71 -24.90 -12.31 -6.44
C THR A 71 -25.64 -13.20 -7.44
N ILE A 72 -26.61 -13.98 -6.95
CA ILE A 72 -27.51 -14.76 -7.80
C ILE A 72 -28.63 -13.85 -8.27
N THR A 73 -28.90 -13.85 -9.57
CA THR A 73 -30.03 -13.12 -10.16
C THR A 73 -31.08 -14.10 -10.68
N CYS A 74 -32.30 -13.97 -10.19
CA CYS A 74 -33.42 -14.83 -10.61
C CYS A 74 -34.00 -14.38 -11.97
N PRO A 75 -34.05 -15.25 -12.99
CA PRO A 75 -34.58 -14.89 -14.32
C PRO A 75 -36.11 -14.74 -14.36
N GLN A 76 -36.85 -15.18 -13.33
CA GLN A 76 -38.31 -15.11 -13.30
C GLN A 76 -38.84 -13.80 -12.71
N CYS A 77 -38.16 -13.24 -11.70
CA CYS A 77 -38.61 -12.04 -11.00
C CYS A 77 -37.59 -10.89 -11.01
N GLY A 78 -36.36 -11.12 -11.48
CA GLY A 78 -35.29 -10.11 -11.47
C GLY A 78 -34.70 -9.83 -10.09
N HIS A 79 -35.07 -10.60 -9.06
CA HIS A 79 -34.50 -10.45 -7.72
C HIS A 79 -33.03 -10.91 -7.72
N SER A 80 -32.15 -10.04 -7.24
CA SER A 80 -30.72 -10.29 -7.08
C SER A 80 -30.36 -10.31 -5.60
N GLU A 81 -29.64 -11.34 -5.15
CA GLU A 81 -29.19 -11.44 -3.77
C GLU A 81 -27.77 -11.99 -3.69
N THR A 82 -26.96 -11.38 -2.83
CA THR A 82 -25.58 -11.81 -2.58
C THR A 82 -25.58 -12.95 -1.58
N GLU A 83 -25.10 -14.10 -2.02
CA GLU A 83 -24.97 -15.32 -1.24
C GLU A 83 -23.50 -15.75 -1.14
N ILE A 84 -23.16 -16.37 -0.02
CA ILE A 84 -21.85 -16.98 0.19
C ILE A 84 -21.88 -18.36 -0.46
N MET A 85 -21.02 -18.57 -1.46
CA MET A 85 -20.86 -19.85 -2.11
C MET A 85 -20.27 -20.89 -1.14
N PRO A 86 -20.83 -22.10 -1.10
CA PRO A 86 -20.22 -23.20 -0.38
C PRO A 86 -18.91 -23.64 -1.08
N THR A 87 -17.85 -23.83 -0.31
CA THR A 87 -16.58 -24.43 -0.79
C THR A 87 -16.63 -25.95 -0.83
N ASP A 88 -17.52 -26.55 -0.04
CA ASP A 88 -17.47 -27.99 0.26
C ASP A 88 -18.46 -28.83 -0.58
N ALA A 89 -19.32 -28.18 -1.38
CA ALA A 89 -20.32 -28.87 -2.21
C ALA A 89 -20.87 -28.00 -3.36
N CYS A 90 -21.30 -28.66 -4.44
CA CYS A 90 -21.99 -28.01 -5.56
C CYS A 90 -23.50 -27.87 -5.30
N GLN A 91 -24.01 -26.63 -5.32
CA GLN A 91 -25.43 -26.35 -5.14
C GLN A 91 -26.17 -26.41 -6.49
N PHE A 92 -26.92 -27.49 -6.73
CA PHE A 92 -27.70 -27.68 -7.97
C PHE A 92 -29.08 -27.01 -7.97
N PHE A 93 -29.62 -26.71 -6.79
CA PHE A 93 -30.93 -26.11 -6.60
C PHE A 93 -30.83 -24.89 -5.71
N TYR A 94 -31.52 -23.81 -6.09
CA TYR A 94 -31.57 -22.57 -5.33
C TYR A 94 -33.02 -22.09 -5.22
N ASP A 95 -33.47 -21.85 -3.99
CA ASP A 95 -34.78 -21.29 -3.71
C ASP A 95 -34.70 -19.76 -3.76
N CYS A 96 -35.35 -19.15 -4.75
CA CYS A 96 -35.33 -17.70 -4.89
C CYS A 96 -36.06 -17.03 -3.71
N LYS A 97 -35.36 -16.18 -2.93
CA LYS A 97 -35.97 -15.46 -1.80
C LYS A 97 -37.01 -14.40 -2.21
N GLY A 98 -37.01 -13.98 -3.48
CA GLY A 98 -37.97 -12.99 -4.00
C GLY A 98 -39.32 -13.59 -4.40
N CYS A 99 -39.33 -14.73 -5.12
CA CYS A 99 -40.56 -15.33 -5.65
C CYS A 99 -40.82 -16.78 -5.21
N GLY A 100 -39.90 -17.40 -4.48
CA GLY A 100 -40.04 -18.78 -3.95
C GLY A 100 -39.93 -19.88 -5.01
N VAL A 101 -39.56 -19.56 -6.26
CA VAL A 101 -39.33 -20.58 -7.29
C VAL A 101 -38.01 -21.31 -7.05
N VAL A 102 -38.00 -22.63 -7.25
CA VAL A 102 -36.79 -23.45 -7.21
C VAL A 102 -36.09 -23.36 -8.57
N LEU A 103 -34.95 -22.68 -8.62
CA LEU A 103 -34.09 -22.61 -9.80
C LEU A 103 -33.18 -23.84 -9.86
N LYS A 104 -33.01 -24.39 -11.06
CA LYS A 104 -32.08 -25.49 -11.35
C LYS A 104 -30.99 -25.00 -12.30
N ALA A 105 -29.76 -25.48 -12.08
CA ALA A 105 -28.62 -25.23 -12.98
C ALA A 105 -28.94 -25.59 -14.45
N LEU A 106 -28.41 -24.78 -15.37
CA LEU A 106 -28.57 -24.95 -16.81
C LEU A 106 -27.82 -26.21 -17.30
N PRO A 107 -28.26 -26.83 -18.41
CA PRO A 107 -27.55 -27.97 -18.99
C PRO A 107 -26.17 -27.54 -19.48
N GLY A 108 -25.11 -28.07 -18.87
CA GLY A 108 -23.72 -27.72 -19.17
C GLY A 108 -22.98 -27.03 -18.02
N ASP A 109 -23.72 -26.55 -17.01
CA ASP A 109 -23.15 -25.92 -15.81
C ASP A 109 -23.19 -26.86 -14.61
N CYS A 110 -22.21 -26.71 -13.71
CA CYS A 110 -22.10 -27.54 -12.51
C CYS A 110 -22.99 -27.09 -11.34
N CYS A 111 -23.22 -25.78 -11.19
CA CYS A 111 -23.95 -25.22 -10.04
C CYS A 111 -24.91 -24.10 -10.50
N VAL A 112 -25.91 -23.80 -9.68
CA VAL A 112 -26.78 -22.62 -9.86
C VAL A 112 -26.01 -21.31 -9.96
N PHE A 113 -24.89 -21.21 -9.26
CA PHE A 113 -24.00 -20.05 -9.32
C PHE A 113 -23.32 -19.88 -10.67
N CYS A 114 -22.93 -20.97 -11.36
CA CYS A 114 -22.35 -20.87 -12.70
C CYS A 114 -23.39 -20.42 -13.74
N SER A 115 -24.66 -20.78 -13.52
CA SER A 115 -25.75 -20.45 -14.43
C SER A 115 -26.34 -19.06 -14.24
N TYR A 116 -26.44 -18.59 -12.99
CA TYR A 116 -27.24 -17.41 -12.63
C TYR A 116 -26.52 -16.38 -11.74
N ALA A 117 -25.26 -16.59 -11.35
CA ALA A 117 -24.50 -15.64 -10.55
C ALA A 117 -23.44 -14.89 -11.35
N ASP A 118 -23.02 -13.73 -10.83
CA ASP A 118 -22.00 -12.89 -11.49
C ASP A 118 -20.58 -13.48 -11.42
N VAL A 119 -20.29 -14.21 -10.35
CA VAL A 119 -18.98 -14.81 -10.07
C VAL A 119 -19.12 -16.33 -10.19
N PRO A 120 -18.20 -17.05 -10.86
CA PRO A 120 -18.26 -18.50 -11.00
C PRO A 120 -17.87 -19.22 -9.70
N CYS A 121 -18.14 -20.52 -9.61
CA CYS A 121 -17.86 -21.31 -8.40
C CYS A 121 -16.35 -21.38 -8.07
N PRO A 122 -15.99 -21.59 -6.78
CA PRO A 122 -14.60 -21.66 -6.33
C PRO A 122 -13.68 -22.57 -7.18
N PRO A 123 -14.06 -23.80 -7.58
CA PRO A 123 -13.19 -24.64 -8.41
C PRO A 123 -12.86 -24.01 -9.77
N ILE A 124 -13.79 -23.27 -10.39
CA ILE A 124 -13.52 -22.57 -11.66
C ILE A 124 -12.54 -21.41 -11.45
N GLN A 125 -12.63 -20.70 -10.31
CA GLN A 125 -11.69 -19.63 -9.95
C GLN A 125 -10.28 -20.18 -9.70
N GLU A 126 -10.18 -21.41 -9.17
CA GLU A 126 -8.92 -22.15 -8.99
C GLU A 126 -8.40 -22.83 -10.28
N GLY A 127 -9.16 -22.78 -11.38
CA GLY A 127 -8.81 -23.44 -12.64
C GLY A 127 -9.03 -24.95 -12.65
N ILE A 128 -9.80 -25.48 -11.70
CA ILE A 128 -10.19 -26.89 -11.61
C ILE A 128 -11.56 -27.06 -12.28
N CYS A 129 -11.64 -27.92 -13.30
CA CYS A 129 -12.91 -28.22 -13.95
C CYS A 129 -13.85 -28.94 -12.99
N CYS A 130 -15.10 -28.49 -12.91
CA CYS A 130 -16.14 -29.18 -12.17
C CYS A 130 -16.53 -30.48 -12.91
N SER A 131 -16.28 -31.65 -12.31
CA SER A 131 -16.59 -32.97 -12.85
C SER A 131 -17.81 -33.60 -12.21
#